data_AF-K1U424-F1
#
_entry.id   AF-K1U424-F1
#
_cell.length_a   1.000
_cell.length_b   1.000
_cell.length_c   1.000
_cell.angle_alpha   90.00
_cell.angle_beta   90.00
_cell.angle_gamma   90.00
#
_symmetry.space_group_name_H-M   'P 1'
#
loop_
_entity.id
_entity.type
_entity.pdbx_description
1 polymer ?
#
loop_
_entity_poly.entity_id
_entity_poly.type
_entity_poly.pdbx_seq_one_letter_code
_entity_poly.pdbx_strand_id
1 'polypeptide(L)'
;RAPLAYNIDGEFGTGAYHYISREDDEKIFGLGDKAGKTDKRGKTYRIETADSMGFDAEYTDPLYKHIPFYICQNSVMSYGIYYDTSNTSFIDLGREINNYYEHFKFFKTDDDYLVYYVFFGSTLSVLQQYNRLCGKQAFPPKWSFDYCASTMAYTDAENAEEEMYKFL
;
A
#
# COMPACT_ATOMS: atom_id res chain seq x y z
N ARG A 1 19.31 -9.69 -19.43
CA ARG A 1 18.73 -8.53 -20.16
C ARG A 1 18.07 -7.64 -19.11
N ALA A 2 18.06 -6.31 -19.22
CA ALA A 2 17.22 -5.52 -18.30
C ALA A 2 15.75 -5.77 -18.66
N PRO A 3 14.82 -5.85 -17.69
CA PRO A 3 13.40 -5.92 -18.00
C PRO A 3 13.00 -4.68 -18.80
N LEU A 4 12.09 -4.84 -19.76
CA LEU A 4 11.48 -3.68 -20.41
C LEU A 4 10.74 -2.89 -19.32
N ALA A 5 11.03 -1.60 -19.19
CA ALA A 5 10.47 -0.78 -18.13
C ALA A 5 8.94 -0.70 -18.19
N TYR A 6 8.35 -0.88 -19.38
CA TYR A 6 6.90 -0.85 -19.60
C TYR A 6 6.47 -1.96 -20.54
N ASN A 7 5.21 -2.36 -20.43
CA ASN A 7 4.55 -3.23 -21.40
C ASN A 7 4.07 -2.40 -22.60
N ILE A 8 4.82 -2.46 -23.70
CA ILE A 8 4.49 -1.81 -24.97
C ILE A 8 3.98 -2.89 -25.92
N ASP A 9 2.97 -2.57 -26.72
CA ASP A 9 2.37 -3.46 -27.73
C ASP A 9 1.82 -4.80 -27.20
N GLY A 10 1.64 -4.93 -25.87
CA GLY A 10 1.06 -6.11 -25.24
C GLY A 10 1.99 -7.32 -25.13
N GLU A 11 3.32 -7.13 -25.22
CA GLU A 11 4.30 -8.22 -25.09
C GLU A 11 4.18 -9.03 -23.79
N PHE A 12 3.74 -8.39 -22.70
CA PHE A 12 3.54 -9.00 -21.37
C PHE A 12 2.05 -9.18 -21.01
N GLY A 13 1.19 -9.28 -22.03
CA GLY A 13 -0.25 -9.42 -21.88
C GLY A 13 -0.99 -8.08 -21.85
N THR A 14 -2.21 -8.09 -21.32
CA THR A 14 -3.06 -6.90 -21.25
C THR A 14 -2.76 -6.04 -20.01
N GLY A 15 -3.01 -4.74 -20.13
CA GLY A 15 -2.83 -3.76 -19.05
C GLY A 15 -1.45 -3.08 -19.07
N ALA A 16 -1.34 -2.01 -18.29
CA ALA A 16 -0.11 -1.25 -18.15
C ALA A 16 0.78 -1.87 -17.05
N TYR A 17 2.07 -2.00 -17.37
CA TYR A 17 3.09 -2.48 -16.44
C TYR A 17 4.18 -1.43 -16.28
N HIS A 18 4.76 -1.37 -15.08
CA HIS A 18 5.98 -0.63 -14.78
C HIS A 18 6.96 -1.53 -14.04
N TYR A 19 8.02 -1.97 -14.73
CA TYR A 19 9.10 -2.79 -14.19
C TYR A 19 10.28 -1.94 -13.74
N ILE A 20 10.84 -2.28 -12.58
CA ILE A 20 11.95 -1.56 -11.97
C ILE A 20 12.96 -2.59 -11.45
N SER A 21 14.25 -2.34 -11.67
CA SER A 21 15.31 -3.13 -11.04
C SER A 21 15.25 -3.03 -9.51
N ARG A 22 15.79 -4.05 -8.83
CA ARG A 22 15.77 -4.16 -7.37
C ARG A 22 17.13 -4.64 -6.88
N GLU A 23 17.70 -3.93 -5.91
CA GLU A 23 18.88 -4.41 -5.19
C GLU A 23 18.48 -5.54 -4.24
N ASP A 24 19.38 -6.51 -4.01
CA ASP A 24 19.13 -7.67 -3.16
C ASP A 24 18.65 -7.26 -1.77
N ASP A 25 19.34 -6.31 -1.16
CA ASP A 25 19.11 -5.82 0.21
C ASP A 25 18.19 -4.60 0.32
N GLU A 26 17.50 -4.24 -0.77
CA GLU A 26 16.52 -3.14 -0.76
C GLU A 26 15.36 -3.46 0.19
N LYS A 27 15.14 -2.63 1.21
CA LYS A 27 13.99 -2.73 2.11
C LYS A 27 12.80 -1.99 1.51
N ILE A 28 11.61 -2.56 1.58
CA ILE A 28 10.42 -1.99 0.94
C ILE A 28 9.30 -1.82 1.97
N PHE A 29 8.71 -0.63 2.05
CA PHE A 29 7.71 -0.25 3.05
C PHE A 29 6.47 0.38 2.39
N GLY A 30 5.37 0.49 3.12
CA GLY A 30 4.15 1.20 2.68
C GLY A 30 2.99 0.26 2.36
N LEU A 31 2.25 0.58 1.29
CA LEU A 31 1.05 -0.11 0.80
C LEU A 31 -0.20 0.02 1.69
N GLY A 32 -0.20 0.91 2.66
CA GLY A 32 -1.36 1.13 3.54
C GLY A 32 -1.45 0.09 4.65
N ASP A 33 -2.55 -0.65 4.71
CA ASP A 33 -2.88 -1.56 5.81
C ASP A 33 -2.46 -3.02 5.57
N LYS A 34 -1.61 -3.30 4.57
CA LYS A 34 -1.21 -4.67 4.20
C LYS A 34 -0.66 -5.49 5.37
N ALA A 35 -1.19 -6.72 5.48
CA ALA A 35 -0.76 -7.75 6.41
C ALA A 35 0.73 -8.11 6.28
N GLY A 36 1.22 -8.82 7.29
CA GLY A 36 2.58 -9.33 7.36
C GLY A 36 3.59 -8.29 7.85
N LYS A 37 4.86 -8.62 7.66
CA LYS A 37 5.99 -7.81 8.14
C LYS A 37 5.99 -6.42 7.49
N THR A 38 6.62 -5.47 8.19
CA THR A 38 6.79 -4.09 7.69
C THR A 38 7.63 -4.05 6.43
N ASP A 39 8.69 -4.88 6.35
CA ASP A 39 9.44 -5.07 5.10
C ASP A 39 8.66 -5.99 4.16
N LYS A 40 8.27 -5.43 3.03
CA LYS A 40 7.42 -6.01 1.99
C LYS A 40 8.24 -6.67 0.86
N ARG A 41 9.57 -6.68 0.96
CA ARG A 41 10.47 -7.33 -0.01
C ARG A 41 10.11 -8.80 -0.22
N GLY A 42 10.07 -9.23 -1.48
CA GLY A 42 9.80 -10.64 -1.85
C GLY A 42 8.34 -11.05 -1.71
N LYS A 43 7.42 -10.09 -1.64
CA LYS A 43 5.97 -10.33 -1.52
C LYS A 43 5.21 -9.68 -2.66
N THR A 44 3.96 -10.08 -2.79
CA THR A 44 3.01 -9.61 -3.80
C THR A 44 1.77 -9.10 -3.10
N TYR A 45 1.16 -8.04 -3.63
CA TYR A 45 -0.01 -7.40 -3.05
C TYR A 45 -0.99 -6.97 -4.13
N ARG A 46 -2.27 -7.26 -3.92
CA ARG A 46 -3.39 -6.70 -4.68
C ARG A 46 -3.74 -5.34 -4.10
N ILE A 47 -3.71 -4.29 -4.91
CA ILE A 47 -4.16 -2.96 -4.51
C ILE A 47 -5.63 -2.84 -4.91
N GLU A 48 -6.48 -3.27 -3.99
CA GLU A 48 -7.94 -3.23 -4.06
C GLU A 48 -8.48 -3.22 -2.62
N THR A 49 -9.78 -2.96 -2.46
CA THR A 49 -10.45 -2.99 -1.15
C THR A 49 -11.34 -4.21 -1.02
N ALA A 50 -11.31 -4.85 0.15
CA ALA A 50 -12.25 -5.92 0.47
C ALA A 50 -12.67 -5.85 1.94
N ASP A 51 -13.91 -6.24 2.23
CA ASP A 51 -14.34 -6.50 3.61
C ASP A 51 -13.69 -7.79 4.11
N SER A 52 -12.53 -7.62 4.72
CA SER A 52 -11.66 -8.73 5.14
C SER A 52 -11.93 -9.10 6.60
N MET A 53 -13.21 -9.28 6.94
CA MET A 53 -13.62 -9.65 8.29
C MET A 53 -12.91 -10.94 8.74
N GLY A 54 -12.24 -10.89 9.90
CA GLY A 54 -11.50 -12.03 10.43
C GLY A 54 -10.18 -12.32 9.70
N PHE A 55 -9.58 -11.32 9.04
CA PHE A 55 -8.32 -11.47 8.33
C PHE A 55 -7.19 -12.03 9.19
N ASP A 56 -6.30 -12.77 8.54
CA ASP A 56 -5.02 -13.20 9.10
C ASP A 56 -4.01 -12.05 9.00
N ALA A 57 -3.49 -11.62 10.15
CA ALA A 57 -2.58 -10.48 10.24
C ALA A 57 -1.23 -10.69 9.53
N GLU A 58 -0.87 -11.92 9.16
CA GLU A 58 0.36 -12.25 8.46
C GLU A 58 0.14 -12.46 6.94
N TYR A 59 -0.98 -13.06 6.54
CA TYR A 59 -1.13 -13.62 5.19
C TYR A 59 -2.28 -13.05 4.36
N THR A 60 -3.31 -12.43 4.95
CA THR A 60 -4.47 -11.99 4.17
C THR A 60 -4.15 -10.78 3.29
N ASP A 61 -4.54 -10.87 2.02
CA ASP A 61 -4.49 -9.79 1.03
C ASP A 61 -5.59 -9.99 -0.03
N PRO A 62 -6.38 -8.96 -0.41
CA PRO A 62 -6.30 -7.56 0.00
C PRO A 62 -6.84 -7.33 1.42
N LEU A 63 -6.83 -6.05 1.82
CA LEU A 63 -7.43 -5.56 3.06
C LEU A 63 -8.28 -4.32 2.73
N TYR A 64 -8.49 -3.42 3.69
CA TYR A 64 -9.51 -2.39 3.59
C TYR A 64 -9.04 -1.14 2.84
N LYS A 65 -7.73 -0.89 2.73
CA LYS A 65 -7.20 0.37 2.17
C LYS A 65 -6.51 0.16 0.82
N HIS A 66 -6.99 0.90 -0.18
CA HIS A 66 -6.33 1.05 -1.48
C HIS A 66 -5.32 2.19 -1.40
N ILE A 67 -4.03 1.86 -1.24
CA ILE A 67 -2.92 2.82 -1.14
C ILE A 67 -1.75 2.34 -2.02
N PRO A 68 -1.69 2.71 -3.31
CA PRO A 68 -0.64 2.32 -4.26
C PRO A 68 0.64 3.15 -4.07
N PHE A 69 1.13 3.25 -2.83
CA PHE A 69 2.35 3.97 -2.48
C PHE A 69 3.30 3.07 -1.69
N TYR A 70 4.55 2.97 -2.14
CA TYR A 70 5.61 2.28 -1.39
C TYR A 70 6.91 3.07 -1.40
N ILE A 71 7.75 2.78 -0.41
CA ILE A 71 9.07 3.37 -0.23
C ILE A 71 10.11 2.26 -0.30
N CYS A 72 11.09 2.45 -1.16
CA CYS A 72 12.26 1.61 -1.28
C CYS A 72 13.46 2.30 -0.63
N GLN A 73 14.15 1.60 0.25
CA GLN A 73 15.42 2.03 0.83
C GLN A 73 16.53 1.13 0.27
N ASN A 74 17.34 1.70 -0.62
CA ASN A 74 18.45 1.02 -1.28
C ASN A 74 19.80 1.46 -0.72
N SER A 75 20.89 1.00 -1.35
CA SER A 75 22.28 1.29 -0.94
C SER A 75 22.67 2.77 -0.99
N VAL A 76 21.98 3.58 -1.80
CA VAL A 76 22.30 4.99 -2.04
C VAL A 76 21.39 5.91 -1.23
N MET A 77 20.08 5.68 -1.27
CA MET A 77 19.07 6.53 -0.65
C MET A 77 17.70 5.84 -0.52
N SER A 78 16.70 6.57 -0.03
CA SER A 78 15.29 6.16 -0.17
C SER A 78 14.64 6.86 -1.35
N TYR A 79 13.75 6.14 -2.03
CA TYR A 79 12.80 6.71 -2.96
C TYR A 79 11.41 6.14 -2.70
N GLY A 80 10.37 6.92 -3.01
CA GLY A 80 8.99 6.48 -2.94
C GLY A 80 8.33 6.56 -4.30
N ILE A 81 7.42 5.65 -4.58
CA ILE A 81 6.62 5.64 -5.81
C ILE A 81 5.15 5.59 -5.40
N TYR A 82 4.38 6.57 -5.85
CA TYR A 82 2.92 6.60 -5.75
C TYR A 82 2.34 6.48 -7.16
N TYR A 83 1.55 5.45 -7.42
CA TYR A 83 0.79 5.32 -8.67
C TYR A 83 -0.58 5.98 -8.48
N ASP A 84 -0.86 7.02 -9.24
CA ASP A 84 -2.09 7.80 -9.12
C ASP A 84 -3.21 7.13 -9.92
N THR A 85 -3.78 6.09 -9.31
CA THR A 85 -4.89 5.32 -9.87
C THR A 85 -5.84 4.87 -8.77
N SER A 86 -7.12 4.78 -9.12
CA SER A 86 -8.17 4.16 -8.31
C SER A 86 -8.51 2.74 -8.79
N ASN A 87 -7.87 2.26 -9.86
CA ASN A 87 -8.15 0.96 -10.45
C ASN A 87 -7.56 -0.17 -9.60
N THR A 88 -8.15 -1.36 -9.71
CA THR A 88 -7.56 -2.56 -9.11
C THR A 88 -6.20 -2.80 -9.73
N SER A 89 -5.19 -2.90 -8.88
CA SER A 89 -3.81 -3.03 -9.33
C SER A 89 -3.10 -4.19 -8.62
N PHE A 90 -1.94 -4.56 -9.12
CA PHE A 90 -1.11 -5.61 -8.55
C PHE A 90 0.33 -5.12 -8.44
N ILE A 91 0.97 -5.41 -7.32
CA ILE A 91 2.37 -5.08 -7.07
C ILE A 91 3.12 -6.34 -6.70
N ASP A 92 4.18 -6.65 -7.44
CA ASP A 92 5.19 -7.62 -7.06
C ASP A 92 6.45 -6.89 -6.59
N LEU A 93 6.88 -7.15 -5.36
CA LEU A 93 8.05 -6.54 -4.74
C LEU A 93 9.27 -7.47 -4.72
N GLY A 94 9.44 -8.26 -5.79
CA GLY A 94 10.55 -9.19 -5.99
C GLY A 94 10.25 -10.62 -5.55
N ARG A 95 8.99 -11.03 -5.61
CA ARG A 95 8.58 -12.43 -5.44
C ARG A 95 8.82 -13.22 -6.73
N GLU A 96 8.52 -12.62 -7.88
CA GLU A 96 8.83 -13.23 -9.18
C GLU A 96 10.35 -13.33 -9.38
N ILE A 97 10.81 -14.50 -9.83
CA ILE A 97 12.21 -14.77 -10.17
C ILE A 97 12.25 -15.23 -11.61
N ASN A 98 13.15 -14.65 -12.40
CA ASN A 98 13.29 -14.96 -13.81
C ASN A 98 14.75 -15.25 -14.16
N ASN A 99 14.99 -16.25 -15.01
CA ASN A 99 16.35 -16.64 -15.41
C ASN A 99 17.03 -15.63 -16.36
N TYR A 100 16.26 -14.82 -17.08
CA TYR A 100 16.76 -13.91 -18.11
C TYR A 100 16.92 -12.46 -17.64
N TYR A 101 16.30 -12.13 -16.52
CA TYR A 101 16.27 -10.78 -15.94
C TYR A 101 16.89 -10.81 -14.54
N GLU A 102 17.66 -9.78 -14.21
CA GLU A 102 18.12 -9.54 -12.84
C GLU A 102 16.94 -9.26 -11.91
N HIS A 103 17.15 -9.27 -10.59
CA HIS A 103 16.09 -9.01 -9.63
C HIS A 103 15.34 -7.71 -9.92
N PHE A 104 14.02 -7.83 -10.00
CA PHE A 104 13.11 -6.75 -10.34
C PHE A 104 11.91 -6.74 -9.41
N LYS A 105 11.11 -5.69 -9.54
CA LYS A 105 9.78 -5.52 -8.99
C LYS A 105 8.92 -4.86 -10.05
N PHE A 106 7.60 -5.00 -9.96
CA PHE A 106 6.72 -4.36 -10.91
C PHE A 106 5.36 -3.98 -10.32
N PHE A 107 4.76 -2.98 -10.96
CA PHE A 107 3.37 -2.60 -10.80
C PHE A 107 2.61 -2.96 -12.06
N LYS A 108 1.37 -3.43 -11.91
CA LYS A 108 0.43 -3.71 -12.98
C LYS A 108 -0.93 -3.09 -12.65
N THR A 109 -1.58 -2.49 -13.63
CA THR A 109 -2.97 -2.01 -13.56
C THR A 109 -3.68 -2.29 -14.89
N ASP A 110 -5.01 -2.32 -14.85
CA ASP A 110 -5.85 -2.36 -16.05
C ASP A 110 -6.06 -0.97 -16.67
N ASP A 111 -5.42 0.08 -16.15
CA ASP A 111 -5.41 1.39 -16.80
C ASP A 111 -4.64 1.36 -18.13
N ASP A 112 -5.09 2.18 -19.07
CA ASP A 112 -4.42 2.38 -20.36
C ASP A 112 -3.12 3.18 -20.22
N TYR A 113 -3.03 4.04 -19.20
CA TYR A 113 -1.91 4.96 -18.99
C TYR A 113 -1.48 4.98 -17.53
N LEU A 114 -0.17 5.12 -17.32
CA LEU A 114 0.39 5.25 -15.98
C LEU A 114 0.65 6.71 -15.65
N VAL A 115 0.05 7.18 -14.56
CA VAL A 115 0.42 8.41 -13.87
C VAL A 115 1.01 8.03 -12.54
N TYR A 116 2.26 8.40 -12.28
CA TYR A 116 2.92 8.10 -11.02
C TYR A 116 3.94 9.16 -10.65
N TYR A 117 4.17 9.30 -9.35
CA TYR A 117 5.05 10.29 -8.77
C TYR A 117 6.22 9.57 -8.08
N VAL A 118 7.43 10.08 -8.30
CA VAL A 118 8.65 9.56 -7.67
C VAL A 118 9.21 10.61 -6.72
N PHE A 119 9.45 10.20 -5.49
CA PHE A 119 10.00 11.03 -4.43
C PHE A 119 11.38 10.52 -4.03
N PHE A 120 12.29 11.42 -3.71
CA PHE A 120 13.67 11.09 -3.40
C PHE A 120 14.07 11.72 -2.06
N GLY A 121 14.81 11.00 -1.22
CA GLY A 121 15.43 11.55 -0.01
C GLY A 121 15.71 10.49 1.06
N SER A 122 15.62 10.90 2.32
CA SER A 122 15.46 9.95 3.43
C SER A 122 14.02 9.41 3.44
N THR A 123 13.78 8.28 4.10
CA THR A 123 12.43 7.70 4.29
C THR A 123 11.44 8.73 4.83
N LEU A 124 11.86 9.55 5.81
CA LEU A 124 11.03 10.61 6.36
C LEU A 124 10.72 11.71 5.33
N SER A 125 11.72 12.13 4.55
CA SER A 125 11.53 13.15 3.51
C SER A 125 10.58 12.67 2.42
N VAL A 126 10.70 11.40 2.00
CA VAL A 126 9.79 10.76 1.04
C VAL A 126 8.35 10.79 1.55
N LEU A 127 8.12 10.38 2.80
CA LEU A 127 6.78 10.45 3.42
C LEU A 127 6.24 11.88 3.49
N GLN A 128 7.08 12.86 3.82
CA GLN A 128 6.66 14.26 3.88
C GLN A 128 6.30 14.82 2.50
N GLN A 129 6.99 14.41 1.44
CA GLN A 129 6.67 14.80 0.08
C GLN A 129 5.35 14.18 -0.39
N TYR A 130 5.16 12.87 -0.16
CA TYR A 130 3.91 12.17 -0.44
C TYR A 130 2.72 12.82 0.29
N ASN A 131 2.87 13.11 1.58
CA ASN A 131 1.85 13.78 2.40
C ASN A 131 1.53 15.20 1.89
N ARG A 132 2.51 15.93 1.35
CA ARG A 132 2.25 17.25 0.73
C ARG A 132 1.49 17.13 -0.59
N LEU A 133 1.74 16.06 -1.37
CA LEU A 133 1.05 15.80 -2.62
C LEU A 133 -0.42 15.43 -2.36
N CYS A 134 -0.69 14.48 -1.46
CA CYS A 134 -2.03 13.97 -1.21
C CYS A 134 -2.86 14.85 -0.26
N GLY A 135 -2.23 15.78 0.44
CA GLY A 135 -2.86 16.63 1.45
C GLY A 135 -2.63 16.11 2.87
N LYS A 136 -2.44 17.06 3.79
CA LYS A 136 -2.15 16.75 5.20
C LYS A 136 -3.41 16.33 5.94
N GLN A 137 -3.22 15.45 6.93
CA GLN A 137 -4.25 15.13 7.92
C GLN A 137 -4.73 16.39 8.65
N ALA A 138 -6.05 16.57 8.74
CA ALA A 138 -6.64 17.63 9.54
C ALA A 138 -6.31 17.43 11.03
N PHE A 139 -6.10 18.53 11.76
CA PHE A 139 -5.86 18.45 13.20
C PHE A 139 -7.15 17.98 13.90
N PRO A 140 -7.16 16.80 14.52
CA PRO A 140 -8.39 16.27 15.09
C PRO A 140 -8.74 16.99 16.40
N PRO A 141 -10.03 17.03 16.80
CA PRO A 141 -10.42 17.66 18.05
C PRO A 141 -9.84 16.91 19.25
N LYS A 142 -9.54 17.63 20.34
CA LYS A 142 -8.87 17.05 21.53
C LYS A 142 -9.55 15.79 22.07
N TRP A 143 -10.89 15.79 22.13
CA TRP A 143 -11.66 14.67 22.67
C TRP A 143 -11.54 13.37 21.86
N SER A 144 -11.09 13.44 20.59
CA SER A 144 -10.90 12.25 19.76
C SER A 144 -9.71 11.38 20.18
N PHE A 145 -8.83 11.92 21.03
CA PHE A 145 -7.73 11.16 21.64
C PHE A 145 -8.15 10.52 22.97
N ASP A 146 -9.34 10.86 23.49
CA ASP A 146 -9.86 10.25 24.71
C ASP A 146 -10.36 8.83 24.42
N TYR A 147 -10.64 8.09 25.49
CA TYR A 147 -11.17 6.73 25.38
C TYR A 147 -12.54 6.71 24.70
N CYS A 148 -12.73 5.79 23.75
CA CYS A 148 -13.98 5.59 23.03
C CYS A 148 -14.52 4.16 23.29
N ALA A 149 -15.65 4.05 23.99
CA ALA A 149 -16.39 2.81 24.15
C ALA A 149 -17.38 2.63 22.99
N SER A 150 -17.41 1.45 22.39
CA SER A 150 -18.39 1.11 21.36
C SER A 150 -18.60 -0.39 21.27
N THR A 151 -19.80 -0.80 20.87
CA THR A 151 -20.12 -2.15 20.43
C THR A 151 -21.16 -2.06 19.31
N MET A 152 -21.16 -3.03 18.40
CA MET A 152 -22.22 -3.14 17.40
C MET A 152 -23.61 -3.28 18.05
N ALA A 153 -23.68 -3.77 19.30
CA ALA A 153 -24.94 -4.03 19.99
C ALA A 153 -25.66 -2.78 20.52
N TYR A 154 -24.96 -1.67 20.78
CA TYR A 154 -25.61 -0.47 21.35
C TYR A 154 -26.61 0.13 20.38
N THR A 155 -26.36 0.07 19.08
CA THR A 155 -27.25 0.62 18.06
C THR A 155 -28.62 -0.03 18.07
N ASP A 156 -28.70 -1.31 18.43
CA ASP A 156 -29.94 -2.09 18.43
C ASP A 156 -30.55 -2.26 19.83
N ALA A 157 -29.93 -1.68 20.87
CA ALA A 157 -30.40 -1.79 22.25
C ALA A 157 -31.54 -0.78 22.52
N GLU A 158 -32.65 -1.26 23.09
CA GLU A 158 -33.77 -0.40 23.49
C GLU A 158 -33.36 0.66 24.54
N ASN A 159 -32.32 0.37 25.33
CA ASN A 159 -31.81 1.20 26.43
C ASN A 159 -30.31 1.55 26.27
N ALA A 160 -29.87 1.87 25.05
CA ALA A 160 -28.46 2.10 24.71
C ALA A 160 -27.72 3.10 25.64
N GLU A 161 -28.40 4.18 26.06
CA GLU A 161 -27.81 5.18 26.98
C GLU A 161 -27.49 4.58 28.36
N GLU A 162 -28.39 3.78 28.93
CA GLU A 162 -28.17 3.10 30.22
C GLU A 162 -27.03 2.08 30.12
N GLU A 163 -26.99 1.31 29.03
CA GLU A 163 -25.92 0.33 28.79
C GLU A 163 -24.54 0.99 28.60
N MET A 164 -24.50 2.18 28.02
CA MET A 164 -23.27 2.97 27.90
C MET A 164 -22.78 3.46 29.27
N TYR A 165 -23.68 3.90 30.15
CA TYR A 165 -23.30 4.31 31.52
C TYR A 165 -22.76 3.17 32.38
N LYS A 166 -23.16 1.92 32.12
CA LYS A 166 -22.63 0.73 32.82
C LYS A 166 -21.18 0.37 32.46
N PHE A 167 -20.66 0.92 31.36
CA PHE A 167 -19.30 0.63 30.91
C PHE A 167 -18.23 1.32 31.78
N LEU A 168 -18.61 2.41 32.47
CA LEU A 168 -17.78 3.11 33.46
C LEU A 168 -17.81 2.41 34.82
#